data_AF-A0A6B3H3R8-F1
#
_entry.id   AF-A0A6B3H3R8-F1
#
_cell.length_a   1.000
_cell.length_b   1.000
_cell.length_c   1.000
_cell.angle_alpha   90.00
_cell.angle_beta   90.00
_cell.angle_gamma   90.00
#
_symmetry.space_group_name_H-M   'P 1'
#
loop_
_entity.id
_entity.type
_entity.pdbx_description
1 polymer ?
#
loop_
_entity_poly.entity_id
_entity_poly.type
_entity_poly.pdbx_seq_one_letter_code
_entity_poly.pdbx_strand_id
1 'polypeptide(L)'
;VGYGQLAWSLRSDERVVVKDRTNVRELTLEAIDGEAVDLVVGDLSFIPLGLVLPALARCAAPDADLVLMVKPQFEVGKERLGSGGVVRSPELRADAVR
;
A
#
# COMPACT_ATOMS: atom_id res chain seq x y z
N VAL A 1 2.58 -7.19 9.92
CA VAL A 1 1.81 -6.47 10.97
C VAL A 1 0.34 -6.55 10.57
N GLY A 2 -0.57 -6.79 11.53
CA GLY A 2 -1.99 -7.06 11.24
C GLY A 2 -2.29 -8.57 11.15
N TYR A 3 -3.24 -9.03 11.94
CA TYR A 3 -3.81 -10.39 11.90
C TYR A 3 -5.29 -10.30 12.23
N GLY A 4 -6.12 -11.02 11.49
CA GLY A 4 -7.56 -11.11 11.75
C GLY A 4 -8.28 -9.77 11.70
N GLN A 5 -7.82 -8.84 10.85
CA GLN A 5 -8.39 -7.49 10.73
C GLN A 5 -9.59 -7.46 9.76
N LEU A 6 -9.63 -8.37 8.78
CA LEU A 6 -10.77 -8.46 7.86
C LEU A 6 -12.02 -8.94 8.60
N ALA A 7 -13.15 -8.32 8.29
CA ALA A 7 -14.47 -8.77 8.75
C ALA A 7 -14.69 -10.24 8.36
N TRP A 8 -15.39 -10.99 9.23
CA TRP A 8 -15.58 -12.43 9.06
C TRP A 8 -16.22 -12.79 7.71
N SER A 9 -17.21 -12.01 7.25
CA SER A 9 -17.87 -12.23 5.96
C SER A 9 -16.92 -12.18 4.77
N LEU A 10 -15.91 -11.30 4.79
CA LEU A 10 -14.89 -11.23 3.74
C LEU A 10 -13.85 -12.34 3.90
N ARG A 11 -13.45 -12.63 5.14
CA ARG A 11 -12.44 -13.65 5.44
C ARG A 11 -12.89 -15.06 5.06
N SER A 12 -14.19 -15.33 5.13
CA SER A 12 -14.78 -16.65 4.85
C SER A 12 -15.31 -16.79 3.42
N ASP A 13 -15.19 -15.75 2.58
CA ASP A 13 -15.59 -15.80 1.18
C ASP A 13 -14.53 -16.59 0.36
N GLU A 14 -14.96 -17.54 -0.47
CA GLU A 14 -14.06 -18.40 -1.25
C GLU A 14 -13.22 -17.62 -2.27
N ARG A 15 -13.64 -16.41 -2.64
CA ARG A 15 -12.92 -15.54 -3.58
C ARG A 15 -11.79 -14.76 -2.92
N VAL A 16 -11.64 -14.85 -1.59
CA VAL A 16 -10.71 -14.03 -0.82
C VAL A 16 -9.60 -14.90 -0.24
N VAL A 17 -8.37 -14.66 -0.70
CA VAL A 17 -7.17 -15.26 -0.11
C VAL A 17 -6.52 -14.25 0.84
N VAL A 18 -6.63 -14.48 2.15
CA VAL A 18 -6.06 -13.58 3.17
C VAL A 18 -4.57 -13.87 3.38
N LYS A 19 -3.72 -12.88 3.07
CA LYS A 19 -2.27 -12.94 3.32
C LYS A 19 -1.91 -12.09 4.56
N ASP A 20 -2.37 -12.52 5.74
CA ASP A 20 -2.07 -11.87 7.02
C ASP A 20 -0.58 -11.99 7.39
N ARG A 21 -0.09 -11.09 8.25
CA ARG A 21 1.30 -11.04 8.72
C ARG A 21 2.35 -10.83 7.61
N THR A 22 1.94 -10.54 6.38
CA THR A 22 2.82 -10.21 5.27
C THR A 22 3.39 -8.81 5.40
N ASN A 23 4.69 -8.66 5.13
CA ASN A 23 5.32 -7.35 4.91
C ASN A 23 5.29 -7.06 3.40
N VAL A 24 4.49 -6.09 2.98
CA VAL A 24 4.30 -5.78 1.55
C VAL A 24 5.60 -5.37 0.83
N ARG A 25 6.60 -4.84 1.56
CA ARG A 25 7.91 -4.50 0.99
C ARG A 25 8.67 -5.73 0.46
N GLU A 26 8.41 -6.87 1.05
CA GLU A 26 9.02 -8.16 0.75
C GLU A 26 8.10 -9.04 -0.10
N LEU A 27 6.99 -8.47 -0.60
CA LEU A 27 6.06 -9.22 -1.44
C LEU A 27 6.78 -9.72 -2.70
N THR A 28 6.52 -10.99 -3.00
CA THR A 28 7.00 -11.67 -4.20
C THR A 28 5.82 -12.29 -4.93
N LEU A 29 6.03 -12.64 -6.19
CA LEU A 29 5.02 -13.27 -7.02
C LEU A 29 4.58 -14.62 -6.43
N GLU A 30 5.51 -15.38 -5.87
CA GLU A 30 5.25 -16.66 -5.22
C GLU A 30 4.36 -16.51 -3.97
N ALA A 31 4.44 -15.37 -3.28
CA ALA A 31 3.59 -15.09 -2.12
C ALA A 31 2.11 -14.89 -2.50
N ILE A 32 1.84 -14.54 -3.77
CA ILE A 32 0.50 -14.37 -4.36
C ILE A 32 0.18 -15.46 -5.39
N ASP A 33 0.60 -16.69 -5.07
CA ASP A 33 0.25 -17.90 -5.83
C ASP A 33 0.92 -17.99 -7.21
N GLY A 34 1.94 -17.17 -7.45
CA GLY A 34 2.79 -17.24 -8.65
C GLY A 34 2.21 -16.51 -9.87
N GLU A 35 1.07 -15.85 -9.73
CA GLU A 35 0.37 -15.17 -10.81
C GLU A 35 0.40 -13.65 -10.62
N ALA A 36 0.69 -12.93 -11.71
CA ALA A 36 0.70 -11.48 -11.68
C ALA A 36 -0.74 -10.96 -11.70
N VAL A 37 -1.03 -9.90 -10.94
CA VAL A 37 -2.38 -9.33 -10.87
C VAL A 37 -2.56 -8.21 -11.88
N ASP A 38 -3.79 -8.08 -12.41
CA ASP A 38 -4.18 -7.00 -13.32
C ASP A 38 -4.55 -5.70 -12.60
N LEU A 39 -4.81 -5.76 -11.29
CA LEU A 39 -5.20 -4.61 -10.47
C LEU A 39 -4.57 -4.68 -9.07
N VAL A 40 -3.92 -3.59 -8.68
CA VAL A 40 -3.43 -3.40 -7.31
C VAL A 40 -4.12 -2.19 -6.70
N VAL A 41 -4.79 -2.40 -5.55
CA VAL A 41 -5.33 -1.32 -4.73
C VAL A 41 -4.55 -1.22 -3.44
N GLY A 42 -4.06 -0.03 -3.10
CA GLY A 42 -3.18 0.17 -1.95
C GLY A 42 -3.67 1.27 -1.01
N ASP A 43 -4.00 0.90 0.23
CA ASP A 43 -4.27 1.81 1.33
C ASP A 43 -3.31 1.53 2.49
N LEU A 44 -2.12 2.14 2.45
CA LEU A 44 -1.03 1.85 3.38
C LEU A 44 -0.78 3.03 4.31
N SER A 45 -0.43 2.75 5.56
CA SER A 45 -0.12 3.78 6.57
C SER A 45 1.26 3.56 7.16
N PHE A 46 1.89 4.64 7.61
CA PHE A 46 3.22 4.62 8.24
C PHE A 46 4.38 4.16 7.33
N ILE A 47 4.16 4.16 6.02
CA ILE A 47 5.16 3.82 5.01
C ILE A 47 4.95 4.69 3.76
N PRO A 48 5.99 5.32 3.21
CA PRO A 48 5.90 6.02 1.93
C PRO A 48 5.73 5.03 0.77
N LEU A 49 4.92 5.38 -0.23
CA LEU A 49 4.64 4.50 -1.37
C LEU A 49 5.89 4.11 -2.16
N GLY A 50 6.88 5.02 -2.24
CA GLY A 50 8.15 4.74 -2.92
C GLY A 50 8.90 3.50 -2.40
N LEU A 51 8.70 3.13 -1.13
CA LEU A 51 9.34 1.94 -0.54
C LEU A 51 8.61 0.63 -0.84
N VAL A 52 7.35 0.68 -1.29
CA VAL A 52 6.53 -0.51 -1.58
C VAL A 52 6.29 -0.71 -3.06
N LEU A 53 6.30 0.37 -3.84
CA LEU A 53 6.06 0.37 -5.28
C LEU A 53 6.89 -0.69 -6.03
N PRO A 54 8.21 -0.86 -5.76
CA PRO A 54 8.98 -1.89 -6.44
C PRO A 54 8.47 -3.32 -6.18
N ALA A 55 7.94 -3.59 -4.99
CA ALA A 55 7.39 -4.90 -4.66
C ALA A 55 6.03 -5.12 -5.31
N LEU A 56 5.16 -4.10 -5.30
CA LEU A 56 3.86 -4.14 -5.96
C LEU A 56 4.02 -4.31 -7.47
N ALA A 57 4.92 -3.55 -8.10
CA ALA A 57 5.17 -3.62 -9.54
C ALA A 57 5.71 -4.99 -10.00
N ARG A 58 6.52 -5.67 -9.18
CA ARG A 58 6.97 -7.05 -9.49
C ARG A 58 5.83 -8.08 -9.47
N CYS A 59 4.76 -7.77 -8.75
CA CYS A 59 3.60 -8.65 -8.59
C CYS A 59 2.46 -8.30 -9.55
N ALA A 60 2.62 -7.25 -10.35
CA ALA A 60 1.60 -6.73 -11.26
C ALA A 60 1.95 -7.09 -12.71
N ALA A 61 0.93 -7.33 -13.53
CA ALA A 61 1.12 -7.50 -14.97
C ALA A 61 1.67 -6.20 -15.61
N PRO A 62 2.35 -6.26 -16.76
CA PRO A 62 2.91 -5.07 -17.42
C PRO A 62 1.89 -3.97 -17.75
N ASP A 63 0.63 -4.35 -17.96
CA ASP A 63 -0.52 -3.49 -18.27
C ASP A 63 -1.52 -3.34 -17.11
N ALA A 64 -1.12 -3.77 -15.89
CA ALA A 64 -1.96 -3.68 -14.72
C ALA A 64 -2.22 -2.24 -14.26
N ASP A 65 -3.39 -2.03 -13.67
CA ASP A 65 -3.76 -0.78 -13.02
C ASP A 65 -3.27 -0.75 -11.55
N LEU A 66 -2.62 0.35 -11.15
CA LEU A 66 -2.21 0.59 -9.77
C LEU A 66 -2.99 1.77 -9.20
N VAL A 67 -3.97 1.50 -8.33
CA VAL A 67 -4.79 2.49 -7.65
C VAL A 67 -4.30 2.64 -6.20
N LEU A 68 -3.32 3.52 -6.02
CA LEU A 68 -2.64 3.70 -4.73
C LEU A 68 -3.04 5.02 -4.07
N MET A 69 -3.37 4.96 -2.78
CA MET A 69 -3.71 6.15 -2.01
C MET A 69 -2.44 6.84 -1.50
N VAL A 70 -2.10 7.97 -2.11
CA VAL A 70 -1.05 8.86 -1.59
C VAL A 70 -1.54 9.52 -0.32
N LYS A 71 -0.78 9.36 0.76
CA LYS A 71 -1.06 9.97 2.07
C LYS A 71 0.07 10.92 2.43
N PRO A 72 -0.08 12.25 2.19
CA PRO A 72 1.02 13.20 2.33
C PRO A 72 1.79 13.10 3.65
N GLN A 73 1.10 12.78 4.75
CA GLN A 73 1.72 12.62 6.06
C GLN A 73 2.75 11.49 6.18
N PHE A 74 2.76 10.53 5.24
CA PHE A 74 3.75 9.45 5.19
C PHE A 74 4.81 9.66 4.11
N GLU A 75 4.61 10.63 3.21
CA GLU A 75 5.50 10.91 2.09
C GLU A 75 6.47 12.07 2.38
N VAL A 76 6.01 13.12 3.07
CA VAL A 76 6.81 14.36 3.24
C VAL A 76 7.92 14.26 4.30
N GLY A 77 8.09 13.14 4.98
CA GLY A 77 9.09 13.01 6.05
C GLY A 77 8.65 13.63 7.38
N LYS A 78 9.23 13.15 8.49
CA LYS A 78 8.81 13.50 9.85
C LYS A 78 9.15 14.94 10.23
N GLU A 79 10.23 15.48 9.67
CA GLU A 79 10.73 16.82 9.89
C GLU A 79 9.83 17.91 9.28
N ARG A 80 9.04 17.56 8.25
CA ARG A 80 8.07 18.46 7.60
C ARG A 80 6.64 18.27 8.11
N LEU A 81 6.42 17.36 9.07
CA LEU A 81 5.14 17.15 9.73
C LEU A 81 4.97 18.13 10.89
N GLY A 82 3.92 18.95 10.83
CA GLY A 82 3.51 19.78 11.96
C GLY A 82 2.99 18.95 13.15
N SER A 83 2.71 19.63 14.27
CA SER A 83 2.09 18.99 15.43
C SER A 83 0.76 18.32 15.07
N GLY A 84 0.59 17.08 15.50
CA GLY A 84 -0.61 16.27 15.24
C GLY A 84 -0.61 15.47 13.94
N GLY A 85 0.48 15.46 13.16
CA GLY A 85 0.63 14.56 12.01
C GLY A 85 -0.21 14.91 10.78
N VAL A 86 -0.74 16.13 10.71
CA VAL A 86 -1.59 16.61 9.61
C VAL A 86 -0.82 17.55 8.70
N VAL A 87 -0.77 17.22 7.40
CA VAL A 87 -0.20 18.07 6.36
C VAL A 87 -1.25 19.09 5.89
N ARG A 88 -1.15 20.34 6.38
CA ARG A 88 -2.07 21.44 6.01
C ARG A 88 -1.59 22.24 4.79
N SER A 89 -0.27 22.34 4.60
CA SER A 89 0.33 23.13 3.52
C SER A 89 -0.04 22.56 2.14
N PRO A 90 -0.59 23.37 1.22
CA PRO A 90 -0.82 22.97 -0.16
C PRO A 90 0.48 22.56 -0.89
N GLU A 91 1.59 23.23 -0.61
CA GLU A 91 2.90 22.94 -1.21
C GLU A 91 3.39 21.55 -0.80
N LEU A 92 3.31 21.22 0.49
CA LEU A 92 3.68 19.89 0.99
C LEU A 92 2.77 18.78 0.44
N ARG A 93 1.48 19.08 0.19
CA ARG A 93 0.58 18.12 -0.48
C ARG A 93 0.98 17.88 -1.94
N ALA A 94 1.41 18.92 -2.64
CA ALA A 94 1.90 18.79 -4.01
C ALA A 94 3.24 18.05 -4.07
N ASP A 95 4.14 18.29 -3.12
CA ASP A 95 5.42 17.58 -3.04
C ASP A 95 5.27 16.09 -2.74
N ALA A 96 4.19 15.66 -2.08
CA ALA A 96 3.93 14.25 -1.79
C ALA A 96 3.63 13.39 -3.04
N VAL A 97 3.36 14.00 -4.19
CA VAL A 97 3.05 13.31 -5.46
C VAL A 97 4.07 13.59 -6.55
N ARG A 98 5.20 14.23 -6.21
CA ARG A 98 6.27 14.59 -7.16
C ARG A 98 7.33 13.52 -7.28
#